data_AF-A0A511XMV0-F1
#
_entry.id   AF-A0A511XMV0-F1
#
_cell.length_a   1.000
_cell.length_b   1.000
_cell.length_c   1.000
_cell.angle_alpha   90.00
_cell.angle_beta   90.00
_cell.angle_gamma   90.00
#
_symmetry.space_group_name_H-M   'P 1'
#
loop_
_entity.id
_entity.type
_entity.pdbx_description
1 polymer ?
#
loop_
_entity_poly.entity_id
_entity_poly.type
_entity_poly.pdbx_seq_one_letter_code
_entity_poly.pdbx_strand_id
1 'polypeptide(L)' 'MSANVLRMPHCPQTSPLMISHSLLQMADVVWRAGLPGLAKELVGLAHSAIDRPSDQAGL' A
#
# COMPACT_ATOMS: atom_id res chain seq x y z
N MET A 1 -9.11 35.44 -12.80
CA MET A 1 -7.95 34.56 -12.50
C MET A 1 -8.48 33.17 -12.26
N SER A 2 -8.40 32.30 -13.28
CA SER A 2 -8.94 30.94 -13.23
C SER A 2 -7.95 30.06 -12.47
N ALA A 3 -8.32 29.62 -11.26
CA ALA A 3 -7.59 28.61 -10.53
C ALA A 3 -7.61 27.32 -11.37
N ASN A 4 -6.53 27.08 -12.10
CA ASN A 4 -6.30 25.86 -12.84
C ASN A 4 -6.03 24.77 -11.80
N VAL A 5 -7.11 24.23 -11.20
CA VAL A 5 -7.04 23.05 -10.36
C VAL A 5 -6.57 21.95 -11.28
N LEU A 6 -5.27 21.68 -11.22
CA LEU A 6 -4.64 20.48 -11.76
C LEU A 6 -5.38 19.30 -11.12
N ARG A 7 -6.47 18.87 -11.77
CA ARG A 7 -7.12 17.60 -11.53
C ARG A 7 -6.07 16.56 -11.89
N MET A 8 -5.27 16.20 -10.88
CA MET A 8 -4.47 14.99 -10.90
C MET A 8 -5.42 13.90 -11.44
N PRO A 9 -5.05 13.15 -12.49
CA PRO A 9 -5.86 12.03 -12.93
C PRO A 9 -6.15 11.21 -11.68
N HIS A 10 -7.42 10.95 -11.43
CA HIS A 10 -7.86 10.14 -10.31
C HIS A 10 -7.08 8.83 -10.40
N CYS A 11 -5.95 8.73 -9.69
CA CYS A 11 -5.21 7.49 -9.59
C CYS A 11 -6.25 6.53 -9.04
N PRO A 12 -6.64 5.48 -9.80
CA PRO A 12 -7.62 4.53 -9.30
C PRO A 12 -7.02 4.10 -7.97
N GLN A 13 -7.70 4.47 -6.88
CA GLN A 13 -7.27 4.29 -5.51
C GLN A 13 -6.78 2.87 -5.43
N THR A 14 -5.46 2.67 -5.52
CA THR A 14 -4.88 1.33 -5.59
C THR A 14 -5.30 0.70 -4.30
N SER A 15 -6.24 -0.24 -4.40
CA SER A 15 -6.97 -0.71 -3.23
C SER A 15 -5.93 -1.10 -2.19
N PRO A 16 -6.09 -0.69 -0.92
CA PRO A 16 -5.16 -1.06 0.14
C PRO A 16 -4.85 -2.57 0.14
N LEU A 17 -5.84 -3.38 -0.26
CA LEU A 17 -5.75 -4.82 -0.49
C LEU A 17 -4.80 -5.23 -1.63
N MET A 18 -4.77 -4.47 -2.73
CA MET A 18 -3.83 -4.70 -3.84
C MET A 18 -2.40 -4.39 -3.41
N ILE A 19 -2.21 -3.31 -2.65
CA ILE A 19 -0.89 -2.93 -2.11
C ILE A 19 -0.40 -3.99 -1.13
N SER A 20 -1.24 -4.41 -0.19
CA SER A 20 -0.89 -5.47 0.77
C SER A 20 -0.61 -6.79 0.08
N HIS A 21 -1.37 -7.15 -0.95
CA HIS A 21 -1.14 -8.36 -1.74
C HIS A 21 0.21 -8.32 -2.44
N SER A 22 0.56 -7.22 -3.10
CA SER A 22 1.88 -7.07 -3.74
C SER A 22 3.02 -7.15 -2.73
N LEU A 23 2.87 -6.55 -1.54
CA LEU A 23 3.87 -6.63 -0.46
C LEU A 23 4.05 -8.05 0.07
N LEU A 24 2.97 -8.82 0.22
CA LEU A 24 3.04 -10.22 0.63
C LEU A 24 3.69 -11.12 -0.44
N GLN A 25 3.42 -10.87 -1.73
CA GLN A 25 4.10 -11.57 -2.82
C GLN A 25 5.60 -11.30 -2.81
N MET A 26 6.00 -10.06 -2.57
CA MET A 26 7.41 -9.74 -2.41
C MET A 26 8.00 -10.44 -1.18
N ALA A 27 7.30 -10.40 -0.03
CA ALA A 27 7.75 -11.06 1.20
C ALA A 27 8.03 -12.55 1.00
N ASP A 28 7.20 -13.27 0.24
CA ASP A 28 7.44 -14.68 -0.12
C ASP A 28 8.71 -14.88 -0.95
N VAL A 29 8.93 -14.01 -1.95
CA VAL A 29 10.14 -14.05 -2.78
C VAL A 29 11.39 -13.81 -1.93
N VAL A 30 11.38 -12.81 -1.04
CA VAL A 30 12.57 -12.49 -0.24
C VAL A 30 12.80 -13.53 0.88
N TRP A 31 11.73 -14.15 1.38
CA TRP A 31 11.81 -15.28 2.29
C TRP A 31 12.52 -16.46 1.62
N ARG A 32 12.10 -16.81 0.40
CA ARG A 32 12.73 -17.86 -0.41
C ARG A 32 14.18 -17.53 -0.80
N ALA A 33 14.51 -16.25 -0.93
CA ALA A 33 15.88 -15.78 -1.17
C ALA A 33 16.77 -15.82 0.09
N GLY A 34 16.24 -16.25 1.25
CA GLY A 34 17.02 -16.37 2.49
C GLY A 34 17.23 -15.05 3.23
N LEU A 35 16.39 -14.04 3.01
CA LEU A 35 16.42 -12.74 3.70
C LEU A 35 15.20 -12.58 4.62
N PRO A 36 15.11 -13.34 5.74
CA PRO A 36 13.93 -13.37 6.60
C PRO A 36 13.66 -12.03 7.29
N GLY A 37 14.70 -11.23 7.55
CA GLY A 37 14.55 -9.89 8.13
C GLY A 37 13.75 -8.95 7.22
N LEU A 38 14.05 -8.95 5.93
CA LEU A 38 13.39 -8.09 4.95
C LEU A 38 11.96 -8.58 4.66
N ALA A 39 11.74 -9.90 4.63
CA ALA A 39 10.40 -10.46 4.53
C ALA A 39 9.49 -10.04 5.70
N LYS A 40 10.02 -9.97 6.93
CA LYS A 40 9.27 -9.50 8.11
C LYS A 40 8.84 -8.03 7.98
N GLU A 41 9.73 -7.17 7.49
CA GLU A 41 9.42 -5.76 7.23
C GLU A 41 8.31 -5.61 6.20
N LEU A 42 8.36 -6.39 5.11
CA LEU A 42 7.34 -6.37 4.05
C LEU A 42 5.97 -6.84 4.55
N VAL A 43 5.92 -7.85 5.42
CA VAL A 43 4.66 -8.28 6.06
C VAL A 43 4.11 -7.20 6.99
N GLY A 44 4.99 -6.52 7.76
CA GLY A 44 4.60 -5.39 8.58
C GLY A 44 3.98 -4.25 7.77
N LEU A 45 4.62 -3.89 6.65
CA LEU A 45 4.11 -2.89 5.71
C LEU A 45 2.78 -3.30 5.08
N ALA A 46 2.61 -4.59 4.74
CA ALA A 46 1.35 -5.10 4.20
C ALA A 46 0.19 -4.94 5.20
N HIS A 47 0.44 -5.18 6.49
CA HIS A 47 -0.55 -4.93 7.53
C HIS A 47 -0.84 -3.44 7.71
N SER A 48 0.18 -2.57 7.74
CA SER A 48 -0.03 -1.12 7.85
C SER A 48 -0.79 -0.52 6.65
N ALA A 49 -0.67 -1.11 5.47
CA ALA A 49 -1.45 -0.69 4.32
C ALA A 49 -2.96 -0.94 4.52
N ILE A 50 -3.34 -2.01 5.23
CA ILE A 50 -4.74 -2.39 5.48
C ILE A 50 -5.28 -1.76 6.78
N ASP A 51 -4.45 -1.66 7.82
CA ASP A 51 -4.82 -1.22 9.17
C ASP A 51 -5.10 0.29 9.24
N ARG A 52 -4.78 1.05 8.19
CA ARG A 52 -5.12 2.48 8.13
C ARG A 52 -6.66 2.60 8.23
N PRO A 53 -7.20 3.08 9.36
CA PRO A 53 -8.63 3.16 9.52
C PRO A 53 -9.15 4.10 8.43
N SER A 54 -10.28 3.75 7.84
CA SER A 54 -11.02 4.57 6.88
C SER A 54 -11.61 5.85 7.52
N ASP A 55 -10.97 6.38 8.57
CA ASP A 55 -11.37 7.56 9.36
C ASP A 55 -10.98 8.89 8.69
N GLN A 56 -11.07 8.94 7.37
CA GLN A 56 -11.06 10.19 6.63
C GLN A 56 -12.04 10.14 5.45
N ALA A 57 -13.20 9.54 5.70
CA ALA A 57 -14.38 9.62 4.83
C ALA A 57 -15.65 9.90 5.66
N GLY A 58 -15.52 10.61 6.78
CA GLY A 58 -16.63 11.19 7.53
C GLY A 58 -16.71 12.70 7.25
N LEU A 59 -17.30 13.05 6.11
CA LEU A 59 -17.87 14.38 5.84
C LEU A 59 -19.36 14.33 6.15
#